data_AF-A0A8H8MQF2-F1
#
_entry.id   AF-A0A8H8MQF2-F1
#
_cell.length_a   1.000
_cell.length_b   1.000
_cell.length_c   1.000
_cell.angle_alpha   90.00
_cell.angle_beta   90.00
_cell.angle_gamma   90.00
#
_symmetry.space_group_name_H-M   'P 1'
#
loop_
_entity.id
_entity.type
_entity.pdbx_description
1 polymer ?
#
loop_
_entity_poly.entity_id
_entity_poly.type
_entity_poly.pdbx_seq_one_letter_code
_entity_poly.pdbx_strand_id
1 'polypeptide(L)'
;MPSNADSTAHQNWADAVGLDLVARSNTHPVLEELKRQSSLVPRWLTDKESIECVRYRREPFGDTSEDPLLSEELAYAMSQILMLVYTNQKFKYIPMLEPSEADRRTPIDNLCSAVWTVYSGLEFVLRSECLLQVPKMPRGLYEIRPDVSIFIHLPLQVDEYGAAVSKACSSAACASEALPNFILHWVTEYKKAGSATAPLRQVPEGLVTGLYQRRALGFVDHFVFGMVHHSKYLVEVLAATWEPIDSVDSSGLANDQACPTASGSGDPNESDKIEASTSPDSWVSSTAPGSIGPAPVNNAERLPIPDDLDPEVKKVLEKRKIVFYVVAKWNVQFTEDVLALFLFMRTVQKLGLTYRRDIETNYKSRLDALTELAKDNYEWARPPPPRAPRSSGSQQGSSKRRRMDVNVPPTIGEQHNYCNGLPYSDLSSMFSSGEGEYDDSDESDWVQGSCK
;
A
#
# COMPACT_ATOMS: atom_id res chain seq x y z
N MET A 1 -16.22 -14.48 4.49
CA MET A 1 -15.40 -15.13 3.45
C MET A 1 -15.70 -14.44 2.13
N PRO A 2 -14.68 -14.00 1.36
CA PRO A 2 -14.90 -13.60 -0.04
C PRO A 2 -15.47 -14.76 -0.84
N SER A 3 -16.14 -14.50 -1.96
CA SER A 3 -16.60 -15.60 -2.81
C SER A 3 -15.40 -16.26 -3.51
N ASN A 4 -15.49 -17.55 -3.83
CA ASN A 4 -14.45 -18.23 -4.61
C ASN A 4 -14.21 -17.55 -5.97
N ALA A 5 -15.24 -16.89 -6.53
CA ALA A 5 -15.14 -16.11 -7.76
C ALA A 5 -14.24 -14.87 -7.58
N ASP A 6 -14.38 -14.12 -6.48
CA ASP A 6 -13.56 -12.93 -6.21
C ASP A 6 -12.07 -13.28 -6.03
N SER A 7 -11.79 -14.39 -5.32
CA SER A 7 -10.43 -14.90 -5.13
C SER A 7 -9.80 -15.31 -6.46
N THR A 8 -10.57 -16.00 -7.31
CA THR A 8 -10.09 -16.43 -8.64
C THR A 8 -9.85 -15.24 -9.56
N ALA A 9 -10.73 -14.24 -9.54
CA ALA A 9 -10.57 -13.02 -10.33
C ALA A 9 -9.33 -12.21 -9.90
N HIS A 10 -9.06 -12.10 -8.60
CA HIS A 10 -7.86 -11.43 -8.10
C HIS A 10 -6.57 -12.19 -8.42
N GLN A 11 -6.55 -13.53 -8.30
CA GLN A 11 -5.42 -14.36 -8.74
C GLN A 11 -5.13 -14.18 -10.23
N ASN A 12 -6.14 -14.32 -11.09
CA ASN A 12 -5.98 -14.14 -12.53
C ASN A 12 -5.46 -12.74 -12.90
N TRP A 13 -5.86 -11.71 -12.16
CA TRP A 13 -5.31 -10.36 -12.32
C TRP A 13 -3.85 -10.28 -11.87
N ALA A 14 -3.51 -10.83 -10.71
CA ALA A 14 -2.15 -10.87 -10.17
C ALA A 14 -1.19 -11.56 -11.15
N ASP A 15 -1.57 -12.74 -11.65
CA ASP A 15 -0.82 -13.47 -12.67
C ASP A 15 -0.63 -12.64 -13.95
N ALA A 16 -1.69 -11.95 -14.39
CA ALA A 16 -1.64 -11.11 -15.59
C ALA A 16 -0.73 -9.87 -15.44
N VAL A 17 -0.60 -9.28 -14.25
CA VAL A 17 0.36 -8.19 -13.98
C VAL A 17 1.75 -8.71 -13.58
N GLY A 18 1.93 -10.02 -13.42
CA GLY A 18 3.18 -10.64 -13.01
C GLY A 18 3.48 -10.45 -11.51
N LEU A 19 2.45 -10.44 -10.67
CA LEU A 19 2.55 -10.19 -9.24
C LEU A 19 2.70 -11.49 -8.44
N ASP A 20 3.74 -11.55 -7.62
CA ASP A 20 3.92 -12.56 -6.57
C ASP A 20 3.09 -12.18 -5.33
N LEU A 21 1.96 -12.86 -5.12
CA LEU A 21 1.07 -12.62 -3.98
C LEU A 21 1.68 -13.07 -2.63
N VAL A 22 2.77 -13.84 -2.65
CA VAL A 22 3.46 -14.27 -1.43
C VAL A 22 4.44 -13.18 -1.00
N ALA A 23 4.00 -12.34 -0.06
CA ALA A 23 4.88 -11.34 0.55
C ALA A 23 6.05 -12.01 1.28
N ARG A 24 7.28 -11.59 0.96
CA ARG A 24 8.51 -12.15 1.52
C ARG A 24 8.77 -11.62 2.93
N SER A 25 9.23 -12.53 3.79
CA SER A 25 9.80 -12.24 5.11
C SER A 25 11.29 -11.92 5.06
N ASN A 26 12.02 -12.53 4.13
CA ASN A 26 13.43 -12.24 3.89
C ASN A 26 13.53 -10.88 3.23
N THR A 27 14.45 -10.04 3.69
CA THR A 27 14.44 -8.61 3.38
C THR A 27 15.53 -8.23 2.39
N HIS A 28 15.12 -7.43 1.40
CA HIS A 28 16.02 -6.88 0.39
C HIS A 28 17.05 -5.93 1.03
N PRO A 29 18.33 -5.89 0.61
CA PRO A 29 19.37 -5.10 1.27
C PRO A 29 19.04 -3.60 1.43
N VAL A 30 18.37 -3.00 0.43
CA VAL A 30 17.89 -1.60 0.52
C VAL A 30 16.87 -1.40 1.65
N LEU A 31 16.00 -2.39 1.89
CA LEU A 31 14.99 -2.32 2.97
C LEU A 31 15.62 -2.50 4.35
N GLU A 32 16.66 -3.32 4.48
CA GLU A 32 17.44 -3.43 5.72
C GLU A 32 18.23 -2.14 6.01
N GLU A 33 18.82 -1.50 5.00
CA GLU A 33 19.49 -0.21 5.19
C GLU A 33 18.48 0.88 5.58
N LEU A 34 17.27 0.91 5.00
CA LEU A 34 16.21 1.82 5.45
C LEU A 34 15.83 1.57 6.92
N LYS A 35 15.64 0.32 7.34
CA LYS A 35 15.37 -0.03 8.74
C LYS A 35 16.48 0.46 9.67
N ARG A 36 17.75 0.18 9.31
CA ARG A 36 18.94 0.58 10.06
C ARG A 36 19.09 2.10 10.15
N GLN A 37 18.69 2.84 9.12
CA GLN A 37 18.62 4.31 9.17
C GLN A 37 17.43 4.80 10.02
N SER A 38 16.30 4.08 10.02
CA SER A 38 15.11 4.45 10.79
C SER A 38 15.22 4.18 12.30
N SER A 39 16.21 3.41 12.75
CA SER A 39 16.53 3.25 14.17
C SER A 39 17.40 4.37 14.75
N LEU A 40 17.83 5.34 13.92
CA LEU A 40 18.62 6.49 14.36
C LEU A 40 17.72 7.62 14.86
N VAL A 41 17.95 8.07 16.10
CA VAL A 41 17.15 9.13 16.76
C VAL A 41 17.98 10.40 17.02
N PRO A 42 17.36 11.59 17.17
CA PRO A 42 18.07 12.77 17.65
C PRO A 42 18.80 12.54 18.97
N ARG A 43 20.00 13.12 19.11
CA ARG A 43 20.79 13.04 20.34
C ARG A 43 20.01 13.46 21.59
N TRP A 44 19.21 14.52 21.52
CA TRP A 44 18.39 14.99 22.63
C TRP A 44 17.40 13.92 23.14
N LEU A 45 16.95 13.00 22.29
CA LEU A 45 16.02 11.94 22.69
C LEU A 45 16.74 10.75 23.37
N THR A 46 18.07 10.67 23.26
CA THR A 46 18.91 9.68 23.96
C THR A 46 19.49 10.21 25.26
N ASP A 47 19.64 11.53 25.36
CA ASP A 47 20.15 12.22 26.53
C ASP A 47 19.09 12.21 27.64
N LYS A 48 19.40 11.58 28.77
CA LYS A 48 18.48 11.52 29.91
C LYS A 48 18.32 12.86 30.63
N GLU A 49 19.24 13.79 30.42
CA GLU A 49 19.23 15.12 31.04
C GLU A 49 18.55 16.18 30.15
N SER A 50 18.24 15.85 28.88
CA SER A 50 17.43 16.70 28.00
C SER A 50 16.03 16.90 28.58
N ILE A 51 15.62 18.17 28.70
CA ILE A 51 14.28 18.58 29.15
C ILE A 51 13.20 18.00 28.24
N GLU A 52 13.50 17.89 26.94
CA GLU A 52 12.65 17.25 25.94
C GLU A 52 12.54 15.74 26.21
N CYS A 53 13.65 15.04 26.47
CA CYS A 53 13.64 13.61 26.79
C CYS A 53 12.82 13.29 28.05
N VAL A 54 13.05 14.05 29.15
CA VAL A 54 12.35 13.84 30.43
C VAL A 54 10.82 13.91 30.28
N ARG A 55 10.30 14.73 29.35
CA ARG A 55 8.86 14.83 29.08
C ARG A 55 8.24 13.61 28.40
N TYR A 56 9.05 12.73 27.80
CA TYR A 56 8.57 11.68 26.90
C TYR A 56 8.97 10.26 27.31
N ARG A 57 9.71 10.03 28.42
CA ARG A 57 10.53 8.81 28.51
C ARG A 57 10.73 8.08 29.83
N ARG A 58 10.94 6.75 29.70
CA ARG A 58 11.38 5.82 30.75
C ARG A 58 12.60 4.95 30.37
N GLU A 59 12.88 4.71 29.09
CA GLU A 59 14.02 3.89 28.59
C GLU A 59 14.81 4.62 27.49
N PRO A 60 16.06 4.23 27.12
CA PRO A 60 16.85 4.82 26.02
C PRO A 60 16.49 4.28 24.61
N PHE A 61 16.85 4.96 23.50
CA PHE A 61 16.45 4.64 22.11
C PHE A 61 17.73 4.50 21.29
N GLY A 62 17.96 3.31 20.73
CA GLY A 62 18.86 3.07 19.60
C GLY A 62 20.21 3.79 19.61
N ASP A 63 20.68 4.10 18.41
CA ASP A 63 21.87 4.90 18.15
C ASP A 63 21.48 6.36 17.83
N THR A 64 22.39 7.29 18.09
CA THR A 64 22.18 8.71 17.80
C THR A 64 22.44 9.08 16.34
N SER A 65 21.61 9.96 15.82
CA SER A 65 21.82 10.67 14.56
C SER A 65 22.40 12.05 14.82
N GLU A 66 23.43 12.42 14.05
CA GLU A 66 24.00 13.78 13.98
C GLU A 66 23.29 14.65 12.91
N ASP A 67 22.15 14.19 12.37
CA ASP A 67 21.33 14.91 11.40
C ASP A 67 20.57 16.07 12.09
N PRO A 68 20.91 17.35 11.85
CA PRO A 68 20.29 18.46 12.56
C PRO A 68 18.81 18.63 12.19
N LEU A 69 18.43 18.32 10.94
CA LEU A 69 17.05 18.42 10.47
C LEU A 69 16.15 17.42 11.21
N LEU A 70 16.66 16.22 11.51
CA LEU A 70 15.91 15.20 12.25
C LEU A 70 15.44 15.70 13.62
N SER A 71 16.22 16.59 14.26
CA SER A 71 15.86 17.15 15.57
C SER A 71 14.66 18.08 15.47
N GLU A 72 14.64 18.97 14.47
CA GLU A 72 13.55 19.91 14.21
C GLU A 72 12.28 19.19 13.72
N GLU A 73 12.45 18.28 12.76
CA GLU A 73 11.39 17.46 12.19
C GLU A 73 10.67 16.62 13.25
N LEU A 74 11.43 15.97 14.14
CA LEU A 74 10.85 15.20 15.23
C LEU A 74 10.18 16.08 16.29
N ALA A 75 10.77 17.23 16.65
CA ALA A 75 10.20 18.11 17.68
C ALA A 75 8.80 18.60 17.30
N TYR A 76 8.57 18.93 16.03
CA TYR A 76 7.25 19.29 15.49
C TYR A 76 6.30 18.07 15.43
N ALA A 77 6.76 16.96 14.85
CA ALA A 77 5.97 15.75 14.66
C ALA A 77 5.57 15.07 15.99
N MET A 78 6.31 15.32 17.08
CA MET A 78 6.05 14.75 18.41
C MET A 78 4.61 14.97 18.88
N SER A 79 4.01 16.12 18.57
CA SER A 79 2.60 16.40 18.86
C SER A 79 1.64 15.40 18.20
N GLN A 80 1.90 15.03 16.94
CA GLN A 80 1.08 14.08 16.18
C GLN A 80 1.36 12.64 16.60
N ILE A 81 2.62 12.31 16.90
CA ILE A 81 3.03 11.01 17.46
C ILE A 81 2.25 10.75 18.76
N LEU A 82 2.31 11.66 19.73
CA LEU A 82 1.64 11.53 21.02
C LEU A 82 0.11 11.55 20.88
N MET A 83 -0.45 12.36 19.97
CA MET A 83 -1.89 12.37 19.70
C MET A 83 -2.39 11.04 19.13
N LEU A 84 -1.64 10.42 18.20
CA LEU A 84 -1.95 9.10 17.64
C LEU A 84 -1.90 8.01 18.72
N VAL A 85 -0.87 8.03 19.58
CA VAL A 85 -0.73 7.11 20.72
C VAL A 85 -1.90 7.27 21.71
N TYR A 86 -2.12 8.49 22.21
CA TYR A 86 -3.17 8.79 23.18
C TYR A 86 -4.56 8.40 22.67
N THR A 87 -4.85 8.71 21.40
CA THR A 87 -6.13 8.37 20.76
C THR A 87 -6.36 6.86 20.71
N ASN A 88 -5.34 6.07 20.34
CA ASN A 88 -5.45 4.61 20.31
C ASN A 88 -5.44 3.95 21.69
N GLN A 89 -4.77 4.54 22.68
CA GLN A 89 -4.88 4.12 24.09
C GLN A 89 -6.28 4.41 24.65
N LYS A 90 -6.87 5.57 24.37
CA LYS A 90 -8.25 5.92 24.77
C LYS A 90 -9.27 4.89 24.24
N PHE A 91 -9.13 4.46 22.98
CA PHE A 91 -9.96 3.40 22.38
C PHE A 91 -9.67 1.97 22.92
N LYS A 92 -8.67 1.81 23.78
CA LYS A 92 -8.43 0.58 24.57
C LYS A 92 -9.20 0.61 25.88
N TYR A 93 -9.10 1.73 26.61
CA TYR A 93 -9.64 1.87 27.96
C TYR A 93 -11.12 2.25 28.02
N ILE A 94 -11.73 2.70 26.92
CA ILE A 94 -13.17 2.97 26.84
C ILE A 94 -13.81 2.07 25.77
N PRO A 95 -14.08 0.77 26.06
CA PRO A 95 -14.62 -0.17 25.07
C PRO A 95 -16.01 0.18 24.53
N MET A 96 -16.76 1.02 25.26
CA MET A 96 -18.08 1.51 24.83
C MET A 96 -18.00 2.56 23.71
N LEU A 97 -16.84 3.19 23.52
CA LEU A 97 -16.57 4.02 22.35
C LEU A 97 -15.97 3.13 21.27
N GLU A 98 -16.84 2.64 20.37
CA GLU A 98 -16.41 2.12 19.07
C GLU A 98 -16.06 3.33 18.17
N PRO A 99 -14.77 3.65 17.96
CA PRO A 99 -14.40 4.81 17.16
C PRO A 99 -14.80 4.62 15.71
N SER A 100 -15.13 5.71 15.05
CA SER A 100 -15.36 5.74 13.61
C SER A 100 -14.06 5.49 12.83
N GLU A 101 -14.21 5.28 11.53
CA GLU A 101 -13.12 5.28 10.56
C GLU A 101 -12.28 6.56 10.66
N ALA A 102 -12.93 7.72 10.65
CA ALA A 102 -12.31 9.03 10.72
C ALA A 102 -11.54 9.27 12.04
N ASP A 103 -12.05 8.78 13.17
CA ASP A 103 -11.41 8.94 14.49
C ASP A 103 -10.03 8.26 14.57
N ARG A 104 -9.83 7.16 13.83
CA ARG A 104 -8.53 6.47 13.74
C ARG A 104 -7.67 6.96 12.58
N ARG A 105 -8.30 7.33 11.46
CA ARG A 105 -7.61 7.81 10.27
C ARG A 105 -7.00 9.19 10.49
N THR A 106 -7.72 10.14 11.11
CA THR A 106 -7.27 11.52 11.28
C THR A 106 -5.87 11.66 11.91
N PRO A 107 -5.52 10.98 13.03
CA PRO A 107 -4.18 11.13 13.61
C PRO A 107 -3.07 10.49 12.75
N ILE A 108 -3.40 9.50 11.91
CA ILE A 108 -2.46 8.91 10.93
C ILE A 108 -2.27 9.85 9.75
N ASP A 109 -3.37 10.38 9.19
CA ASP A 109 -3.33 11.35 8.09
C ASP A 109 -2.55 12.62 8.52
N ASN A 110 -2.68 13.07 9.77
CA ASN A 110 -1.86 14.15 10.34
C ASN A 110 -0.37 13.79 10.43
N LEU A 111 -0.03 12.57 10.88
CA LEU A 111 1.38 12.12 10.95
C LEU A 111 1.98 11.99 9.55
N CYS A 112 1.22 11.46 8.58
CA CYS A 112 1.60 11.44 7.17
C CYS A 112 1.76 12.86 6.62
N SER A 113 0.86 13.80 6.95
CA SER A 113 0.97 15.19 6.53
C SER A 113 2.24 15.86 7.06
N ALA A 114 2.58 15.63 8.34
CA ALA A 114 3.80 16.13 8.95
C ALA A 114 5.06 15.66 8.20
N VAL A 115 5.15 14.37 7.84
CA VAL A 115 6.27 13.86 7.03
C VAL A 115 6.22 14.41 5.59
N TRP A 116 5.10 14.20 4.89
CA TRP A 116 5.00 14.30 3.42
C TRP A 116 4.57 15.65 2.86
N THR A 117 4.38 16.68 3.70
CA THR A 117 4.03 18.03 3.23
C THR A 117 4.84 19.14 3.91
N VAL A 118 5.05 19.06 5.23
CA VAL A 118 5.71 20.13 5.99
C VAL A 118 7.21 20.21 5.68
N TYR A 119 7.88 19.06 5.57
CA TYR A 119 9.34 18.98 5.35
C TYR A 119 9.75 18.66 3.92
N SER A 120 8.78 18.25 3.09
CA SER A 120 9.00 17.77 1.74
C SER A 120 9.06 18.85 0.66
N GLY A 121 8.83 20.12 1.04
CA GLY A 121 8.64 21.21 0.09
C GLY A 121 7.54 20.92 -0.93
N LEU A 122 7.82 21.25 -2.20
CA LEU A 122 6.97 20.96 -3.36
C LEU A 122 7.38 19.66 -4.07
N GLU A 123 8.27 18.87 -3.47
CA GLU A 123 8.84 17.67 -4.05
C GLU A 123 7.92 16.45 -3.92
N PHE A 124 7.01 16.47 -2.94
CA PHE A 124 5.97 15.46 -2.75
C PHE A 124 4.58 16.11 -2.67
N VAL A 125 3.57 15.36 -3.09
CA VAL A 125 2.17 15.77 -2.99
C VAL A 125 1.35 14.66 -2.35
N LEU A 126 0.76 14.96 -1.20
CA LEU A 126 -0.24 14.15 -0.54
C LEU A 126 -1.61 14.40 -1.20
N ARG A 127 -2.31 13.31 -1.55
CA ARG A 127 -3.71 13.32 -2.00
C ARG A 127 -4.51 12.29 -1.22
N SER A 128 -5.59 12.73 -0.60
CA SER A 128 -6.57 11.83 0.00
C SER A 128 -7.53 11.31 -1.07
N GLU A 129 -7.94 10.05 -0.97
CA GLU A 129 -9.01 9.45 -1.78
C GLU A 129 -8.83 9.57 -3.31
N CYS A 130 -7.58 9.51 -3.77
CA CYS A 130 -7.22 9.59 -5.19
C CYS A 130 -7.63 8.30 -5.93
N LEU A 131 -8.34 8.43 -7.06
CA LEU A 131 -8.64 7.29 -7.93
C LEU A 131 -7.40 6.89 -8.74
N LEU A 132 -6.86 5.69 -8.47
CA LEU A 132 -5.73 5.12 -9.20
C LEU A 132 -6.21 4.10 -10.23
N GLN A 133 -5.67 4.19 -11.46
CA GLN A 133 -5.94 3.22 -12.51
C GLN A 133 -5.08 1.97 -12.30
N VAL A 134 -5.70 0.81 -12.10
CA VAL A 134 -4.97 -0.46 -12.02
C VAL A 134 -4.44 -0.85 -13.42
N PRO A 135 -3.15 -1.23 -13.56
CA PRO A 135 -2.58 -1.68 -14.84
C PRO A 135 -3.28 -2.90 -15.43
N LYS A 136 -3.23 -3.00 -16.77
CA LYS A 136 -3.85 -4.05 -17.59
C LYS A 136 -5.36 -4.25 -17.43
N MET A 137 -6.04 -3.38 -16.67
CA MET A 137 -7.49 -3.38 -16.55
C MET A 137 -8.14 -2.26 -17.39
N PRO A 138 -9.41 -2.44 -17.80
CA PRO A 138 -10.20 -1.38 -18.40
C PRO A 138 -10.45 -0.21 -17.45
N ARG A 139 -10.36 1.03 -17.97
CA ARG A 139 -10.83 2.24 -17.28
C ARG A 139 -12.29 2.09 -16.86
N GLY A 140 -12.63 2.54 -15.66
CA GLY A 140 -13.98 2.47 -15.10
C GLY A 140 -14.48 1.06 -14.70
N LEU A 141 -13.70 -0.01 -14.88
CA LEU A 141 -14.05 -1.35 -14.38
C LEU A 141 -13.23 -1.76 -13.15
N TYR A 142 -11.95 -1.38 -13.10
CA TYR A 142 -11.09 -1.59 -11.93
C TYR A 142 -10.24 -0.34 -11.70
N GLU A 143 -10.74 0.49 -10.78
CA GLU A 143 -10.06 1.62 -10.19
C GLU A 143 -10.07 1.39 -8.68
N ILE A 144 -8.97 1.73 -8.01
CA ILE A 144 -8.88 1.71 -6.54
C ILE A 144 -8.89 3.15 -6.03
N ARG A 145 -9.23 3.31 -4.75
CA ARG A 145 -9.23 4.61 -4.08
C ARG A 145 -8.56 4.50 -2.70
N PRO A 146 -7.22 4.55 -2.64
CA PRO A 146 -6.51 4.61 -1.37
C PRO A 146 -6.93 5.82 -0.56
N ASP A 147 -7.05 5.64 0.76
CA ASP A 147 -7.35 6.71 1.71
C ASP A 147 -6.35 7.85 1.57
N VAL A 148 -5.06 7.54 1.42
CA VAL A 148 -4.00 8.48 1.09
C VAL A 148 -3.08 7.91 0.01
N SER A 149 -2.66 8.76 -0.93
CA SER A 149 -1.59 8.50 -1.91
C SER A 149 -0.57 9.63 -1.83
N ILE A 150 0.72 9.29 -1.77
CA ILE A 150 1.82 10.26 -1.87
C ILE A 150 2.50 10.09 -3.22
N PHE A 151 2.60 11.19 -3.95
CA PHE A 151 3.28 11.26 -5.23
C PHE A 151 4.59 12.03 -5.11
N ILE A 152 5.61 11.61 -5.86
CA ILE A 152 6.79 12.44 -6.15
C ILE A 152 6.43 13.35 -7.33
N HIS A 153 6.67 14.64 -7.19
CA HIS A 153 6.60 15.60 -8.30
C HIS A 153 7.88 15.52 -9.14
N LEU A 154 7.74 15.36 -10.45
CA LEU A 154 8.81 15.19 -11.42
C LEU A 154 8.59 16.14 -12.62
N PRO A 155 9.40 17.20 -12.84
CA PRO A 155 9.19 18.17 -13.92
C PRO A 155 9.56 17.60 -15.31
N LEU A 156 8.83 16.59 -15.76
CA LEU A 156 9.09 15.86 -17.01
C LEU A 156 8.35 16.48 -18.20
N GLN A 157 8.78 16.09 -19.39
CA GLN A 157 8.14 16.40 -20.67
C GLN A 157 7.69 15.10 -21.37
N VAL A 158 7.00 14.22 -20.64
CA VAL A 158 6.62 12.87 -21.13
C VAL A 158 5.68 12.88 -22.34
N ASP A 159 4.98 13.98 -22.61
CA ASP A 159 4.08 14.10 -23.76
C ASP A 159 4.83 14.10 -25.11
N GLU A 160 6.12 14.49 -25.11
CA GLU A 160 7.02 14.39 -26.29
C GLU A 160 7.20 12.94 -26.75
N TYR A 161 7.06 11.97 -25.83
CA TYR A 161 7.20 10.54 -26.06
C TYR A 161 5.88 9.84 -26.46
N GLY A 162 4.81 10.63 -26.65
CA GLY A 162 3.54 10.16 -27.18
C GLY A 162 2.57 9.60 -26.14
N ALA A 163 1.31 9.47 -26.58
CA ALA A 163 0.17 9.21 -25.69
C ALA A 163 0.23 7.89 -24.90
N ALA A 164 0.96 6.87 -25.38
CA ALA A 164 1.13 5.61 -24.66
C ALA A 164 2.04 5.78 -23.43
N VAL A 165 3.17 6.47 -23.59
CA VAL A 165 4.13 6.76 -22.51
C VAL A 165 3.50 7.71 -21.48
N SER A 166 2.89 8.81 -21.95
CA SER A 166 2.19 9.78 -21.08
C SER A 166 1.05 9.11 -20.27
N LYS A 167 0.24 8.24 -20.92
CA LYS A 167 -0.77 7.41 -20.22
C LYS A 167 -0.12 6.46 -19.21
N ALA A 168 1.00 5.84 -19.54
CA ALA A 168 1.66 4.86 -18.68
C ALA A 168 2.33 5.49 -17.44
N CYS A 169 2.78 6.74 -17.58
CA CYS A 169 3.31 7.54 -16.48
C CYS A 169 2.22 8.16 -15.61
N SER A 170 0.95 8.11 -16.01
CA SER A 170 -0.20 8.71 -15.29
C SER A 170 -0.88 7.70 -14.36
N SER A 171 -0.77 7.90 -13.05
CA SER A 171 -1.42 7.09 -12.00
C SER A 171 -2.94 7.34 -11.89
N ALA A 172 -3.35 8.60 -12.01
CA ALA A 172 -4.69 9.05 -11.70
C ALA A 172 -5.69 8.77 -12.83
N ALA A 173 -6.85 8.19 -12.48
CA ALA A 173 -7.97 8.00 -13.40
C ALA A 173 -8.85 9.26 -13.57
N CYS A 174 -8.73 10.25 -12.66
CA CYS A 174 -9.54 11.46 -12.65
C CYS A 174 -9.30 12.35 -13.87
N ALA A 175 -10.31 12.48 -14.74
CA ALA A 175 -10.22 13.23 -16.00
C ALA A 175 -10.15 14.76 -15.86
N SER A 176 -10.45 15.35 -14.69
CA SER A 176 -10.33 16.80 -14.45
C SER A 176 -8.96 17.23 -13.90
N GLU A 177 -8.25 16.30 -13.28
CA GLU A 177 -6.92 16.49 -12.70
C GLU A 177 -6.07 15.27 -13.08
N ALA A 178 -5.82 15.13 -14.38
CA ALA A 178 -4.60 14.45 -14.78
C ALA A 178 -3.46 15.16 -14.06
N LEU A 179 -2.67 14.39 -13.32
CA LEU A 179 -1.43 14.83 -12.71
C LEU A 179 -0.29 14.37 -13.63
N PRO A 180 -0.09 14.98 -14.82
CA PRO A 180 1.18 14.80 -15.51
C PRO A 180 2.25 15.27 -14.52
N ASN A 181 3.45 14.68 -14.59
CA ASN A 181 4.56 15.02 -13.69
C ASN A 181 4.43 14.47 -12.26
N PHE A 182 3.64 13.42 -12.03
CA PHE A 182 3.53 12.77 -10.71
C PHE A 182 3.62 11.23 -10.77
N ILE A 183 4.55 10.64 -10.01
CA ILE A 183 4.64 9.18 -9.83
C ILE A 183 4.29 8.76 -8.41
N LEU A 184 3.61 7.63 -8.27
CA LEU A 184 3.20 7.10 -6.98
C LEU A 184 4.42 6.55 -6.21
N HIS A 185 4.54 6.99 -4.96
CA HIS A 185 5.63 6.61 -4.07
C HIS A 185 5.14 5.86 -2.83
N TRP A 186 4.01 6.29 -2.26
CA TRP A 186 3.39 5.69 -1.09
C TRP A 186 1.87 5.58 -1.26
N VAL A 187 1.25 4.51 -0.78
CA VAL A 187 -0.21 4.37 -0.62
C VAL A 187 -0.56 3.99 0.82
N THR A 188 -1.68 4.49 1.32
CA THR A 188 -2.24 4.11 2.62
C THR A 188 -3.67 3.64 2.45
N GLU A 189 -4.00 2.50 3.04
CA GLU A 189 -5.37 2.05 3.24
C GLU A 189 -5.63 1.83 4.74
N TYR A 190 -6.71 2.45 5.21
CA TYR A 190 -7.29 2.23 6.51
C TYR A 190 -8.61 1.49 6.32
N LYS A 191 -8.96 0.50 7.15
CA LYS A 191 -10.36 0.08 7.27
C LYS A 191 -10.71 -0.21 8.72
N LYS A 192 -12.00 -0.03 9.06
CA LYS A 192 -12.53 -0.42 10.37
C LYS A 192 -12.19 -1.88 10.71
N ALA A 193 -11.82 -2.10 11.98
CA ALA A 193 -11.43 -3.40 12.51
C ALA A 193 -12.44 -4.51 12.16
N GLY A 194 -11.94 -5.62 11.63
CA GLY A 194 -12.73 -6.81 11.26
C GLY A 194 -12.73 -7.15 9.76
N SER A 195 -12.22 -6.27 8.89
CA SER A 195 -12.13 -6.52 7.43
C SER A 195 -10.70 -6.32 6.90
N ALA A 196 -9.79 -7.23 7.27
CA ALA A 196 -8.40 -7.16 6.81
C ALA A 196 -8.22 -7.43 5.30
N THR A 197 -9.20 -8.07 4.65
CA THR A 197 -9.11 -8.49 3.24
C THR A 197 -9.17 -7.33 2.25
N ALA A 198 -9.80 -6.19 2.58
CA ALA A 198 -9.87 -5.04 1.67
C ALA A 198 -8.57 -4.22 1.65
N PRO A 199 -7.98 -3.78 2.81
CA PRO A 199 -6.69 -3.11 2.84
C PRO A 199 -5.56 -3.93 2.21
N LEU A 200 -5.49 -5.23 2.56
CA LEU A 200 -4.49 -6.16 2.05
C LEU A 200 -4.65 -6.48 0.56
N ARG A 201 -5.72 -6.01 -0.09
CA ARG A 201 -5.91 -6.09 -1.55
C ARG A 201 -5.61 -4.75 -2.22
N GLN A 202 -6.18 -3.66 -1.71
CA GLN A 202 -6.08 -2.34 -2.33
C GLN A 202 -4.65 -1.78 -2.26
N VAL A 203 -3.88 -2.04 -1.19
CA VAL A 203 -2.47 -1.61 -1.11
C VAL A 203 -1.61 -2.30 -2.18
N PRO A 204 -1.62 -3.64 -2.34
CA PRO A 204 -1.04 -4.31 -3.49
C PRO A 204 -1.44 -3.75 -4.86
N GLU A 205 -2.73 -3.49 -5.09
CA GLU A 205 -3.22 -2.90 -6.36
C GLU A 205 -2.62 -1.50 -6.60
N GLY A 206 -2.42 -0.69 -5.54
CA GLY A 206 -1.75 0.61 -5.59
C GLY A 206 -0.24 0.52 -5.81
N LEU A 207 0.43 -0.39 -5.10
CA LEU A 207 1.86 -0.68 -5.26
C LEU A 207 2.19 -1.08 -6.70
N VAL A 208 1.39 -1.99 -7.29
CA VAL A 208 1.49 -2.39 -8.69
C VAL A 208 1.32 -1.19 -9.62
N THR A 209 0.36 -0.30 -9.35
CA THR A 209 0.15 0.92 -10.15
C THR A 209 1.41 1.80 -10.19
N GLY A 210 2.02 2.09 -9.05
CA GLY A 210 3.26 2.87 -8.98
C GLY A 210 4.47 2.19 -9.64
N LEU A 211 4.55 0.86 -9.55
CA LEU A 211 5.61 0.08 -10.19
C LEU A 211 5.50 0.05 -11.72
N TYR A 212 4.27 0.08 -12.26
CA TYR A 212 4.07 0.22 -13.71
C TYR A 212 4.45 1.62 -14.22
N GLN A 213 4.17 2.70 -13.46
CA GLN A 213 4.66 4.04 -13.80
C GLN A 213 6.20 4.09 -13.86
N ARG A 214 6.86 3.52 -12.85
CA ARG A 214 8.33 3.50 -12.78
C ARG A 214 8.95 2.64 -13.88
N ARG A 215 8.35 1.49 -14.20
CA ARG A 215 8.76 0.66 -15.35
C ARG A 215 8.61 1.40 -16.68
N ALA A 216 7.52 2.17 -16.87
CA ALA A 216 7.33 2.98 -18.07
C ALA A 216 8.41 4.06 -18.23
N LEU A 217 8.93 4.62 -17.13
CA LEU A 217 10.07 5.53 -17.13
C LEU A 217 11.44 4.82 -17.21
N GLY A 218 11.48 3.49 -17.15
CA GLY A 218 12.71 2.69 -17.19
C GLY A 218 13.39 2.43 -15.84
N PHE A 219 12.71 2.63 -14.71
CA PHE A 219 13.26 2.50 -13.35
C PHE A 219 12.68 1.28 -12.61
N VAL A 220 13.08 0.08 -13.03
CA VAL A 220 12.56 -1.18 -12.46
C VAL A 220 13.08 -1.49 -11.05
N ASP A 221 14.29 -1.05 -10.69
CA ASP A 221 14.93 -1.34 -9.40
C ASP A 221 14.45 -0.41 -8.26
N HIS A 222 13.47 0.46 -8.52
CA HIS A 222 12.90 1.40 -7.55
C HIS A 222 11.77 0.77 -6.72
N PHE A 223 11.70 1.11 -5.43
CA PHE A 223 10.63 0.68 -4.54
C PHE A 223 9.43 1.64 -4.51
N VAL A 224 8.23 1.07 -4.39
CA VAL A 224 7.00 1.76 -3.98
C VAL A 224 6.58 1.19 -2.62
N PHE A 225 6.03 2.03 -1.75
CA PHE A 225 5.71 1.69 -0.37
C PHE A 225 4.20 1.75 -0.10
N GLY A 226 3.74 0.98 0.88
CA GLY A 226 2.32 0.81 1.18
C GLY A 226 2.10 0.66 2.68
N MET A 227 1.08 1.32 3.22
CA MET A 227 0.72 1.25 4.64
C MET A 227 -0.69 0.70 4.78
N VAL A 228 -0.80 -0.34 5.61
CA VAL A 228 -2.04 -1.08 5.83
C VAL A 228 -2.43 -0.96 7.31
N HIS A 229 -3.49 -0.21 7.61
CA HIS A 229 -4.09 -0.20 8.96
C HIS A 229 -5.37 -1.06 8.92
N HIS A 230 -5.21 -2.35 9.21
CA HIS A 230 -6.26 -3.37 9.05
C HIS A 230 -6.76 -3.99 10.37
N SER A 231 -6.08 -3.72 11.47
CA SER A 231 -6.44 -4.17 12.81
C SER A 231 -6.80 -2.99 13.72
N LYS A 232 -7.13 -3.25 14.98
CA LYS A 232 -7.49 -2.18 15.93
C LYS A 232 -6.31 -1.23 16.24
N TYR A 233 -5.07 -1.71 16.15
CA TYR A 233 -3.88 -0.98 16.61
C TYR A 233 -2.58 -1.26 15.83
N LEU A 234 -2.52 -2.27 14.96
CA LEU A 234 -1.33 -2.57 14.16
C LEU A 234 -1.42 -1.89 12.80
N VAL A 235 -0.38 -1.12 12.50
CA VAL A 235 -0.02 -0.64 11.18
C VAL A 235 1.05 -1.56 10.61
N GLU A 236 0.84 -2.03 9.38
CA GLU A 236 1.77 -2.88 8.64
C GLU A 236 2.26 -2.15 7.40
N VAL A 237 3.59 -2.07 7.22
CA VAL A 237 4.19 -1.43 6.05
C VAL A 237 4.78 -2.46 5.11
N LEU A 238 4.36 -2.34 3.85
CA LEU A 238 4.77 -3.14 2.72
C LEU A 238 5.67 -2.32 1.79
N ALA A 239 6.58 -3.01 1.11
CA ALA A 239 7.33 -2.44 0.00
C ALA A 239 7.26 -3.38 -1.21
N ALA A 240 7.32 -2.81 -2.42
CA ALA A 240 7.25 -3.56 -3.68
C ALA A 240 8.31 -3.09 -4.67
N THR A 241 8.88 -4.02 -5.43
CA THR A 241 9.80 -3.72 -6.56
C THR A 241 9.69 -4.78 -7.67
N TRP A 242 10.36 -4.56 -8.81
CA TRP A 242 10.48 -5.52 -9.90
C TRP A 242 11.76 -6.35 -9.77
N GLU A 243 11.62 -7.66 -9.64
CA GLU A 243 12.76 -8.58 -9.63
C GLU A 243 12.86 -9.37 -10.92
N PRO A 244 14.10 -9.73 -11.35
CA PRO A 244 14.31 -10.80 -12.31
C PRO A 244 13.46 -12.02 -11.94
N ILE A 245 12.77 -12.59 -12.92
CA ILE A 245 12.34 -13.97 -12.79
C ILE A 245 13.60 -14.78 -13.01
N ASP A 246 14.16 -15.34 -11.92
CA ASP A 246 15.18 -16.36 -12.00
C ASP A 246 14.73 -17.36 -13.08
N SER A 247 15.54 -17.51 -14.12
CA SER A 247 15.30 -18.52 -15.14
C SER A 247 15.44 -19.87 -14.45
N VAL A 248 14.31 -20.37 -13.94
CA VAL A 248 14.21 -21.68 -13.30
C VAL A 248 14.86 -22.66 -14.26
N ASP A 249 15.98 -23.24 -13.84
CA ASP A 249 16.76 -24.11 -14.70
C ASP A 249 15.83 -25.19 -15.23
N SER A 250 15.62 -25.19 -16.55
CA SER A 250 14.69 -26.11 -17.22
C SER A 250 15.21 -27.56 -17.23
N SER A 251 16.26 -27.83 -16.44
CA SER A 251 16.84 -29.13 -16.13
C SER A 251 16.00 -29.95 -15.14
N GLY A 252 15.06 -29.35 -14.41
CA GLY A 252 14.33 -30.00 -13.32
C GLY A 252 13.09 -30.84 -13.69
N LEU A 253 12.56 -30.73 -14.92
CA LEU A 253 11.29 -31.38 -15.33
C LEU A 253 11.43 -32.37 -16.50
N ALA A 254 12.62 -32.96 -16.65
CA ALA A 254 12.92 -33.99 -17.64
C ALA A 254 13.16 -35.37 -16.98
N ASN A 255 12.28 -35.79 -16.07
CA ASN A 255 12.11 -37.19 -15.70
C ASN A 255 10.69 -37.44 -15.16
N ASP A 256 10.29 -38.72 -15.16
CA ASP A 256 9.02 -39.25 -14.64
C ASP A 256 7.72 -38.89 -15.39
N GLN A 257 7.68 -39.27 -16.68
CA GLN A 257 6.44 -39.83 -17.23
C GLN A 257 6.65 -40.97 -18.24
N ALA A 258 7.37 -42.01 -17.81
CA ALA A 258 7.32 -43.32 -18.48
C ALA A 258 6.00 -44.03 -18.11
N CYS A 259 5.03 -43.99 -19.01
CA CYS A 259 3.69 -44.57 -18.82
C CYS A 259 3.73 -46.11 -18.84
N PRO A 260 3.36 -46.82 -17.76
CA PRO A 260 3.21 -48.28 -17.79
C PRO A 260 1.91 -48.64 -18.50
N THR A 261 2.01 -49.29 -19.66
CA THR A 261 0.84 -49.72 -20.43
C THR A 261 0.10 -50.84 -19.70
N ALA A 262 -1.19 -50.65 -19.43
CA ALA A 262 -2.01 -51.69 -18.82
C ALA A 262 -2.16 -52.89 -19.76
N SER A 263 -2.05 -54.10 -19.22
CA SER A 263 -2.45 -55.36 -19.85
C SER A 263 -3.07 -56.23 -18.77
N GLY A 264 -4.40 -56.40 -18.81
CA GLY A 264 -5.16 -56.99 -17.71
C GLY A 264 -5.40 -58.49 -17.86
N SER A 265 -5.87 -59.12 -16.78
CA SER A 265 -6.85 -60.23 -16.76
C SER A 265 -7.03 -60.74 -15.33
N GLY A 266 -8.27 -61.09 -14.93
CA GLY A 266 -8.53 -61.86 -13.70
C GLY A 266 -9.46 -61.22 -12.67
N ASP A 267 -10.77 -61.19 -12.96
CA ASP A 267 -11.85 -61.41 -11.98
C ASP A 267 -11.89 -62.92 -11.58
N PRO A 268 -12.65 -63.40 -10.55
CA PRO A 268 -13.81 -62.77 -9.90
C PRO A 268 -13.90 -62.93 -8.35
N ASN A 269 -15.10 -62.61 -7.81
CA ASN A 269 -15.67 -62.95 -6.48
C ASN A 269 -15.20 -62.09 -5.27
N GLU A 270 -16.04 -61.73 -4.29
CA GLU A 270 -17.47 -62.01 -4.02
C GLU A 270 -18.05 -61.00 -3.00
N SER A 271 -19.35 -60.64 -3.09
CA SER A 271 -20.20 -60.03 -2.01
C SER A 271 -19.73 -58.68 -1.38
N ASP A 272 -20.60 -57.74 -0.98
CA ASP A 272 -22.02 -57.86 -0.61
C ASP A 272 -22.86 -56.57 -0.85
N LYS A 273 -24.17 -56.72 -0.67
CA LYS A 273 -25.27 -55.73 -0.68
C LYS A 273 -25.02 -54.49 0.22
N ILE A 274 -25.73 -53.35 0.15
CA ILE A 274 -27.20 -53.13 0.16
C ILE A 274 -27.61 -51.81 -0.56
N GLU A 275 -28.72 -51.90 -1.32
CA GLU A 275 -29.89 -51.00 -1.55
C GLU A 275 -29.91 -49.61 -0.83
N ALA A 276 -30.59 -48.53 -1.26
CA ALA A 276 -31.61 -48.24 -2.29
C ALA A 276 -31.67 -46.68 -2.51
N SER A 277 -32.49 -46.02 -3.37
CA SER A 277 -33.42 -46.37 -4.46
C SER A 277 -33.74 -45.13 -5.34
N THR A 278 -34.50 -45.32 -6.42
CA THR A 278 -35.39 -44.33 -7.10
C THR A 278 -34.83 -43.00 -7.64
N SER A 279 -34.59 -42.99 -8.94
CA SER A 279 -34.98 -41.90 -9.88
C SER A 279 -36.52 -41.87 -10.07
N PRO A 280 -37.13 -41.01 -10.92
CA PRO A 280 -36.57 -39.95 -11.76
C PRO A 280 -37.28 -38.58 -11.67
N ASP A 281 -36.70 -37.54 -12.29
CA ASP A 281 -37.41 -36.86 -13.38
C ASP A 281 -36.46 -36.02 -14.26
N SER A 282 -36.74 -35.99 -15.56
CA SER A 282 -35.82 -35.48 -16.59
C SER A 282 -36.20 -34.08 -17.09
N TRP A 283 -35.31 -33.10 -16.94
CA TRP A 283 -35.42 -31.82 -17.67
C TRP A 283 -34.16 -31.53 -18.50
N VAL A 284 -34.25 -31.97 -19.76
CA VAL A 284 -33.66 -31.42 -20.99
C VAL A 284 -32.46 -30.48 -20.83
N SER A 285 -31.29 -30.99 -21.25
CA SER A 285 -30.07 -30.20 -21.45
C SER A 285 -30.31 -28.98 -22.35
N SER A 286 -30.03 -27.79 -21.84
CA SER A 286 -29.83 -26.58 -22.66
C SER A 286 -28.36 -26.18 -22.58
N THR A 287 -27.64 -26.39 -23.68
CA THR A 287 -26.25 -25.99 -23.86
C THR A 287 -26.09 -24.47 -23.68
N ALA A 288 -25.46 -24.05 -22.59
CA ALA A 288 -24.94 -22.69 -22.44
C ALA A 288 -23.57 -22.58 -23.14
N PRO A 289 -23.30 -21.50 -23.89
CA PRO A 289 -22.07 -21.38 -24.68
C PRO A 289 -20.84 -21.09 -23.80
N GLY A 290 -19.67 -21.46 -24.33
CA GLY A 290 -18.43 -21.59 -23.58
C GLY A 290 -18.01 -20.36 -22.76
N SER A 291 -17.49 -20.64 -21.56
CA SER A 291 -16.69 -19.69 -20.80
C SER A 291 -15.41 -19.38 -21.59
N ILE A 292 -15.40 -18.26 -22.30
CA ILE A 292 -14.17 -17.68 -22.83
C ILE A 292 -13.42 -17.08 -21.64
N GLY A 293 -12.64 -17.92 -20.94
CA GLY A 293 -11.52 -17.43 -20.16
C GLY A 293 -10.57 -16.66 -21.08
N PRO A 294 -9.87 -15.62 -20.59
CA PRO A 294 -8.83 -14.98 -21.39
C PRO A 294 -7.84 -16.06 -21.81
N ALA A 295 -7.57 -16.14 -23.12
CA ALA A 295 -6.56 -17.06 -23.63
C ALA A 295 -5.23 -16.78 -22.91
N PRO A 296 -4.44 -17.82 -22.55
CA PRO A 296 -3.10 -17.59 -22.01
C PRO A 296 -2.36 -16.69 -22.99
N VAL A 297 -1.69 -15.66 -22.45
CA VAL A 297 -0.95 -14.69 -23.27
C VAL A 297 0.06 -15.48 -24.10
N ASN A 298 -0.23 -15.62 -25.40
CA ASN A 298 0.64 -16.33 -26.31
C ASN A 298 2.05 -15.74 -26.18
N ASN A 299 3.05 -16.61 -26.23
CA ASN A 299 4.45 -16.23 -26.33
C ASN A 299 4.65 -15.52 -27.68
N ALA A 300 4.29 -14.23 -27.75
CA ALA A 300 4.72 -13.34 -28.81
C ALA A 300 6.24 -13.44 -28.87
N GLU A 301 6.74 -13.80 -30.04
CA GLU A 301 8.15 -14.10 -30.29
C GLU A 301 8.96 -12.84 -30.03
N ARG A 302 9.43 -12.68 -28.78
CA ARG A 302 10.14 -11.48 -28.33
C ARG A 302 11.38 -11.32 -29.19
N LEU A 303 11.52 -10.14 -29.79
CA LEU A 303 12.72 -9.78 -30.52
C LEU A 303 13.95 -10.02 -29.62
N PRO A 304 15.03 -10.61 -30.15
CA PRO A 304 16.25 -10.80 -29.37
C PRO A 304 16.76 -9.44 -28.89
N ILE A 305 17.05 -9.34 -27.60
CA ILE A 305 17.55 -8.11 -26.97
C ILE A 305 18.98 -7.88 -27.49
N PRO A 306 19.28 -6.75 -28.19
CA PRO A 306 20.62 -6.45 -28.64
C PRO A 306 21.64 -6.41 -27.48
N ASP A 307 22.84 -6.93 -27.72
CA ASP A 307 23.88 -7.04 -26.68
C ASP A 307 24.62 -5.73 -26.40
N ASP A 308 24.51 -4.75 -27.30
CA ASP A 308 25.10 -3.41 -27.21
C ASP A 308 24.22 -2.38 -26.48
N LEU A 309 23.07 -2.80 -25.95
CA LEU A 309 22.18 -1.93 -25.18
C LEU A 309 22.75 -1.49 -23.84
N ASP A 310 22.35 -0.29 -23.43
CA ASP A 310 22.53 0.19 -22.07
C ASP A 310 22.02 -0.85 -21.04
N PRO A 311 22.82 -1.22 -20.03
CA PRO A 311 22.44 -2.24 -19.04
C PRO A 311 21.12 -1.95 -18.31
N GLU A 312 20.79 -0.68 -18.05
CA GLU A 312 19.54 -0.30 -17.40
C GLU A 312 18.34 -0.48 -18.33
N VAL A 313 18.50 -0.26 -19.63
CA VAL A 313 17.47 -0.57 -20.63
C VAL A 313 17.29 -2.08 -20.76
N LYS A 314 18.40 -2.85 -20.78
CA LYS A 314 18.37 -4.32 -20.79
C LYS A 314 17.60 -4.88 -19.59
N LYS A 315 17.85 -4.36 -18.38
CA LYS A 315 17.08 -4.68 -17.14
C LYS A 315 15.56 -4.49 -17.27
N VAL A 316 15.10 -3.48 -18.01
CA VAL A 316 13.67 -3.16 -18.18
C VAL A 316 13.00 -4.11 -19.19
N LEU A 317 13.76 -4.59 -20.18
CA LEU A 317 13.34 -5.55 -21.19
C LEU A 317 13.28 -7.00 -20.64
N GLU A 318 14.15 -7.33 -19.68
CA GLU A 318 14.17 -8.62 -18.97
C GLU A 318 12.79 -9.05 -18.45
N LYS A 319 12.60 -10.36 -18.33
CA LYS A 319 11.38 -10.92 -17.75
C LYS A 319 11.43 -10.76 -16.23
N ARG A 320 10.60 -9.87 -15.70
CA ARG A 320 10.52 -9.53 -14.27
C ARG A 320 9.14 -9.79 -13.68
N LYS A 321 9.10 -10.09 -12.38
CA LYS A 321 7.88 -10.18 -11.56
C LYS A 321 7.88 -9.09 -10.48
N ILE A 322 6.69 -8.68 -10.05
CA ILE A 322 6.52 -7.79 -8.89
C ILE A 322 6.58 -8.65 -7.63
N VAL A 323 7.35 -8.20 -6.65
CA VAL A 323 7.55 -8.90 -5.37
C VAL A 323 7.21 -7.96 -4.22
N PHE A 324 6.45 -8.48 -3.24
CA PHE A 324 6.18 -7.77 -1.98
C PHE A 324 7.12 -8.18 -0.86
N TYR A 325 7.38 -7.22 0.02
CA TYR A 325 8.13 -7.35 1.25
C TYR A 325 7.29 -6.83 2.40
N VAL A 326 7.12 -7.62 3.46
CA VAL A 326 6.62 -7.09 4.75
C VAL A 326 7.81 -6.43 5.43
N VAL A 327 7.83 -5.09 5.47
CA VAL A 327 8.98 -4.36 6.01
C VAL A 327 8.95 -4.41 7.53
N ALA A 328 7.84 -3.97 8.13
CA ALA A 328 7.67 -3.89 9.57
C ALA A 328 6.18 -3.84 9.96
N LYS A 329 5.90 -4.09 11.24
CA LYS A 329 4.59 -3.90 11.87
C LYS A 329 4.80 -3.13 13.17
N TRP A 330 3.98 -2.11 13.39
CA TRP A 330 4.06 -1.21 14.54
C TRP A 330 2.70 -1.12 15.21
N ASN A 331 2.68 -1.18 16.55
CA ASN A 331 1.48 -0.97 17.34
C ASN A 331 1.34 0.51 17.73
N VAL A 332 0.34 1.19 17.16
CA VAL A 332 0.10 2.62 17.37
C VAL A 332 -0.40 2.98 18.79
N GLN A 333 -0.35 2.05 19.74
CA GLN A 333 -0.54 2.29 21.18
C GLN A 333 0.76 2.62 21.93
N PHE A 334 1.93 2.42 21.32
CA PHE A 334 3.23 2.66 21.94
C PHE A 334 3.96 3.79 21.22
N THR A 335 4.55 4.70 22.00
CA THR A 335 5.25 5.88 21.48
C THR A 335 6.49 5.48 20.69
N GLU A 336 7.15 4.41 21.13
CA GLU A 336 8.30 3.77 20.52
C GLU A 336 8.00 3.30 19.08
N ASP A 337 6.86 2.63 18.90
CA ASP A 337 6.40 2.08 17.62
C ASP A 337 5.94 3.18 16.66
N VAL A 338 5.22 4.20 17.15
CA VAL A 338 4.81 5.34 16.33
C VAL A 338 6.01 6.21 15.93
N LEU A 339 7.00 6.37 16.82
CA LEU A 339 8.26 7.02 16.50
C LEU A 339 9.02 6.25 15.42
N ALA A 340 9.16 4.93 15.57
CA ALA A 340 9.83 4.10 14.56
C ALA A 340 9.12 4.18 13.18
N LEU A 341 7.79 4.20 13.15
CA LEU A 341 7.01 4.45 11.93
C LEU A 341 7.29 5.84 11.32
N PHE A 342 7.35 6.90 12.13
CA PHE A 342 7.71 8.25 11.68
C PHE A 342 9.12 8.29 11.06
N LEU A 343 10.12 7.75 11.77
CA LEU A 343 11.50 7.69 11.30
C LEU A 343 11.63 6.85 10.02
N PHE A 344 10.87 5.76 9.91
CA PHE A 344 10.82 4.96 8.70
C PHE A 344 10.24 5.75 7.52
N MET A 345 9.06 6.38 7.66
CA MET A 345 8.47 7.22 6.60
C MET A 345 9.44 8.32 6.15
N ARG A 346 10.18 8.93 7.08
CA ARG A 346 11.24 9.91 6.80
C ARG A 346 12.40 9.32 5.98
N THR A 347 12.90 8.12 6.32
CA THR A 347 13.95 7.47 5.49
C THR A 347 13.44 7.14 4.09
N VAL A 348 12.19 6.71 3.96
CA VAL A 348 11.55 6.46 2.66
C VAL A 348 11.39 7.74 1.86
N GLN A 349 11.05 8.88 2.49
CA GLN A 349 11.06 10.19 1.85
C GLN A 349 12.43 10.56 1.28
N LYS A 350 13.53 10.37 2.05
CA LYS A 350 14.89 10.62 1.55
C LYS A 350 15.27 9.71 0.37
N LEU A 351 14.78 8.47 0.36
CA LEU A 351 14.89 7.56 -0.77
C LEU A 351 14.06 8.05 -1.98
N GLY A 352 12.84 8.55 -1.75
CA GLY A 352 12.00 9.18 -2.77
C GLY A 352 12.65 10.40 -3.44
N LEU A 353 13.33 11.26 -2.68
CA LEU A 353 14.15 12.35 -3.23
C LEU A 353 15.33 11.86 -4.08
N THR A 354 15.87 10.68 -3.76
CA THR A 354 16.94 10.06 -4.53
C THR A 354 16.42 9.45 -5.82
N TYR A 355 15.27 8.77 -5.77
CA TYR A 355 14.53 8.33 -6.96
C TYR A 355 14.14 9.49 -7.87
N ARG A 356 13.70 10.61 -7.31
CA ARG A 356 13.42 11.83 -8.08
C ARG A 356 14.63 12.28 -8.89
N ARG A 357 15.79 12.47 -8.24
CA ARG A 357 17.02 12.93 -8.90
C ARG A 357 17.48 11.96 -10.00
N ASP A 358 17.40 10.66 -9.73
CA ASP A 358 17.71 9.60 -10.70
C ASP A 358 16.79 9.68 -11.94
N ILE A 359 15.48 9.85 -11.72
CA ILE A 359 14.51 10.02 -12.82
C ILE A 359 14.76 11.31 -13.60
N GLU A 360 14.87 12.46 -12.93
CA GLU A 360 15.14 13.76 -13.58
C GLU A 360 16.41 13.72 -14.45
N THR A 361 17.45 13.01 -14.00
CA THR A 361 18.73 12.88 -14.72
C THR A 361 18.62 11.92 -15.91
N ASN A 362 17.95 10.77 -15.74
CA ASN A 362 18.09 9.63 -16.64
C ASN A 362 16.85 9.30 -17.48
N TYR A 363 15.70 9.96 -17.28
CA TYR A 363 14.46 9.54 -17.95
C TYR A 363 14.49 9.70 -19.47
N LYS A 364 15.08 10.78 -20.01
CA LYS A 364 15.06 11.02 -21.47
C LYS A 364 15.80 9.91 -22.22
N SER A 365 17.05 9.63 -21.85
CA SER A 365 17.84 8.55 -22.47
C SER A 365 17.22 7.16 -22.31
N ARG A 366 16.62 6.86 -21.15
CA ARG A 366 15.87 5.60 -20.94
C ARG A 366 14.63 5.53 -21.84
N LEU A 367 13.85 6.60 -21.94
CA LEU A 367 12.65 6.65 -22.80
C LEU A 367 12.98 6.62 -24.29
N ASP A 368 14.04 7.31 -24.74
CA ASP A 368 14.50 7.28 -26.13
C ASP A 368 14.78 5.83 -26.55
N ALA A 369 15.55 5.09 -25.75
CA ALA A 369 15.86 3.69 -26.01
C ALA A 369 14.62 2.77 -25.91
N LEU A 370 13.77 2.95 -24.89
CA LEU A 370 12.58 2.11 -24.69
C LEU A 370 11.48 2.36 -25.73
N THR A 371 11.37 3.56 -26.31
CA THR A 371 10.34 3.87 -27.31
C THR A 371 10.57 3.12 -28.62
N GLU A 372 11.83 2.94 -29.02
CA GLU A 372 12.21 2.11 -30.17
C GLU A 372 12.01 0.62 -29.92
N LEU A 373 12.43 0.13 -28.74
CA LEU A 373 12.58 -1.30 -28.45
C LEU A 373 11.36 -1.96 -27.80
N ALA A 374 10.52 -1.20 -27.11
CA ALA A 374 9.65 -1.73 -26.05
C ALA A 374 8.20 -1.22 -26.10
N LYS A 375 7.58 -1.22 -27.29
CA LYS A 375 6.19 -0.78 -27.48
C LYS A 375 5.22 -1.47 -26.50
N ASP A 376 5.43 -2.76 -26.23
CA ASP A 376 4.68 -3.58 -25.28
C ASP A 376 4.76 -3.09 -23.82
N ASN A 377 5.86 -2.44 -23.40
CA ASN A 377 6.00 -1.91 -22.03
C ASN A 377 5.00 -0.77 -21.74
N TYR A 378 4.48 -0.13 -22.79
CA TYR A 378 3.50 0.95 -22.70
C TYR A 378 2.06 0.48 -22.94
N GLU A 379 1.83 -0.82 -23.19
CA GLU A 379 0.50 -1.40 -23.39
C GLU A 379 -0.27 -1.56 -22.07
N TRP A 380 -0.70 -0.42 -21.53
CA TRP A 380 -1.84 -0.36 -20.63
C TRP A 380 -3.07 -0.76 -21.42
N ALA A 381 -3.57 -1.98 -21.18
CA ALA A 381 -4.69 -2.61 -21.87
C ALA A 381 -5.67 -1.57 -22.42
N ARG A 382 -5.87 -1.59 -23.75
CA ARG A 382 -6.92 -0.77 -24.35
C ARG A 382 -8.23 -1.19 -23.70
N PRO A 383 -8.99 -0.28 -23.07
CA PRO A 383 -10.29 -0.67 -22.53
C PRO A 383 -11.10 -1.27 -23.69
N PRO A 384 -11.75 -2.43 -23.51
CA PRO A 384 -12.67 -2.95 -24.52
C PRO A 384 -13.66 -1.84 -24.85
N PRO A 385 -14.04 -1.68 -26.14
CA PRO A 385 -15.00 -0.67 -26.52
C PRO A 385 -16.26 -0.83 -25.65
N PRO A 386 -16.86 0.27 -25.16
CA PRO A 386 -18.00 0.20 -24.27
C PRO A 386 -19.05 -0.71 -24.92
N ARG A 387 -19.45 -1.77 -24.21
CA ARG A 387 -20.47 -2.71 -24.71
C ARG A 387 -21.67 -1.86 -25.13
N ALA A 388 -21.97 -1.88 -26.43
CA ALA A 388 -23.07 -1.11 -26.98
C ALA A 388 -24.30 -1.31 -26.08
N PRO A 389 -24.97 -0.24 -25.63
CA PRO A 389 -26.06 -0.37 -24.68
C PRO A 389 -27.05 -1.37 -25.24
N ARG A 390 -27.21 -2.51 -24.54
CA ARG A 390 -28.20 -3.52 -24.92
C ARG A 390 -29.51 -2.76 -25.10
N SER A 391 -30.09 -2.84 -26.29
CA SER A 391 -31.33 -2.17 -26.65
C SER A 391 -32.50 -2.80 -25.88
N SER A 392 -32.56 -2.49 -24.58
CA SER A 392 -33.73 -2.71 -23.75
C SER A 392 -34.88 -1.98 -24.42
N GLY A 393 -35.84 -2.76 -24.93
CA GLY A 393 -36.93 -2.27 -25.76
C GLY A 393 -37.62 -1.06 -25.13
N SER A 394 -37.92 -0.07 -25.96
CA SER A 394 -38.57 1.16 -25.55
C SER A 394 -39.93 0.89 -24.88
N GLN A 395 -40.06 1.27 -23.61
CA GLN A 395 -41.34 1.76 -23.10
C GLN A 395 -41.17 3.21 -22.62
N GLN A 396 -41.82 4.12 -23.34
CA GLN A 396 -41.86 5.53 -23.00
C GLN A 396 -42.68 5.74 -21.72
N GLY A 397 -42.01 5.94 -20.59
CA GLY A 397 -42.60 6.46 -19.36
C GLY A 397 -42.21 7.91 -19.14
N SER A 398 -42.98 8.86 -19.68
CA SER A 398 -42.66 10.29 -19.57
C SER A 398 -42.86 10.82 -18.14
N SER A 399 -41.79 10.95 -17.36
CA SER A 399 -41.81 11.66 -16.07
C SER A 399 -40.87 12.86 -16.10
N LYS A 400 -41.43 14.07 -16.07
CA LYS A 400 -40.70 15.34 -16.00
C LYS A 400 -40.05 15.48 -14.61
N ARG A 401 -38.80 15.06 -14.45
CA ARG A 401 -37.94 15.57 -13.36
C ARG A 401 -37.26 16.85 -13.82
N ARG A 402 -37.54 17.96 -13.12
CA ARG A 402 -36.79 19.22 -13.26
C ARG A 402 -35.32 18.94 -12.89
N ARG A 403 -34.38 19.21 -13.79
CA ARG A 403 -33.01 19.51 -13.38
C ARG A 403 -33.04 20.88 -12.69
N MET A 404 -32.51 20.94 -11.48
CA MET A 404 -31.87 22.17 -11.00
C MET A 404 -30.41 22.05 -11.44
N ASP A 405 -30.00 22.90 -12.38
CA ASP A 405 -28.60 23.02 -12.74
C ASP A 405 -27.88 23.78 -11.60
N VAL A 406 -27.31 23.01 -10.68
CA VAL A 406 -26.44 23.51 -9.63
C VAL A 406 -25.01 23.42 -10.16
N ASN A 407 -24.57 24.49 -10.84
CA ASN A 407 -23.16 24.73 -11.13
C ASN A 407 -22.43 25.06 -9.83
N VAL A 408 -22.10 24.03 -9.05
CA VAL A 408 -21.05 24.12 -8.02
C VAL A 408 -19.76 23.64 -8.68
N PRO A 409 -18.74 24.50 -8.85
CA PRO A 409 -17.43 24.04 -9.29
C PRO A 409 -16.86 23.05 -8.25
N PRO A 410 -16.01 22.10 -8.64
CA PRO A 410 -15.32 21.26 -7.67
C PRO A 410 -14.56 22.17 -6.71
N THR A 411 -14.95 22.13 -5.44
CA THR A 411 -14.18 22.75 -4.38
C THR A 411 -12.82 22.08 -4.40
N ILE A 412 -11.78 22.81 -4.85
CA ILE A 412 -10.41 22.49 -4.45
C ILE A 412 -10.51 22.29 -2.95
N GLY A 413 -10.12 21.12 -2.47
CA GLY A 413 -9.99 20.90 -1.04
C GLY A 413 -8.91 21.84 -0.53
N GLU A 414 -9.29 23.07 -0.21
CA GLU A 414 -8.61 23.84 0.81
C GLU A 414 -8.46 22.87 1.96
N GLN A 415 -7.20 22.55 2.28
CA GLN A 415 -6.90 21.87 3.51
C GLN A 415 -7.43 22.80 4.60
N HIS A 416 -8.64 22.52 5.09
CA HIS A 416 -9.09 23.08 6.33
C HIS A 416 -8.01 22.70 7.32
N ASN A 417 -7.25 23.71 7.75
CA ASN A 417 -6.21 23.56 8.75
C ASN A 417 -6.91 23.15 10.06
N TYR A 418 -7.14 21.84 10.21
CA TYR A 418 -7.53 21.23 11.47
C TYR A 418 -6.41 21.36 12.52
N CYS A 419 -5.26 21.92 12.13
CA CYS A 419 -4.28 22.60 12.98
C CYS A 419 -4.81 23.90 13.64
N ASN A 420 -6.08 23.94 14.05
CA ASN A 420 -6.47 24.75 15.21
C ASN A 420 -5.97 24.01 16.45
N GLY A 421 -4.67 24.18 16.73
CA GLY A 421 -4.02 23.51 17.84
C GLY A 421 -4.71 23.83 19.16
N LEU A 422 -5.07 22.78 19.91
CA LEU A 422 -5.21 22.92 21.35
C LEU A 422 -3.89 23.50 21.88
N PRO A 423 -3.92 24.52 22.75
CA PRO A 423 -2.69 25.11 23.27
C PRO A 423 -1.86 24.02 23.96
N TYR A 424 -0.59 23.94 23.59
CA TYR A 424 0.36 22.88 23.97
C TYR A 424 0.47 22.65 25.50
N SER A 425 0.07 23.66 26.29
CA SER A 425 -0.04 23.63 27.75
C SER A 425 -1.09 22.68 28.33
N ASP A 426 -2.12 22.26 27.59
CA ASP A 426 -3.13 21.33 28.12
C ASP A 426 -2.61 19.88 28.15
N LEU A 427 -1.82 19.48 27.14
CA LEU A 427 -1.35 18.09 27.01
C LEU A 427 -0.32 17.72 28.09
N SER A 428 0.52 18.67 28.54
CA SER A 428 1.49 18.40 29.61
C SER A 428 0.81 18.07 30.95
N SER A 429 -0.38 18.62 31.22
CA SER A 429 -1.15 18.32 32.43
C SER A 429 -1.63 16.86 32.49
N MET A 430 -1.95 16.28 31.33
CA MET A 430 -2.51 14.92 31.21
C MET A 430 -1.48 13.81 31.43
N PHE A 431 -0.17 14.09 31.27
CA PHE A 431 0.90 13.12 31.50
C PHE A 431 1.57 13.26 32.88
N SER A 432 1.25 14.30 33.65
CA SER A 432 1.89 14.61 34.94
C SER A 432 1.17 14.04 36.18
N SER A 433 0.07 13.30 36.01
CA SER A 433 -0.74 12.77 37.12
C SER A 433 -0.52 11.26 37.30
N GLY A 434 0.60 10.90 37.94
CA GLY A 434 1.00 9.50 38.14
C GLY A 434 1.97 9.20 39.28
N GLU A 435 2.43 10.21 40.03
CA GLU A 435 3.24 10.02 41.23
C GLU A 435 2.41 10.41 42.46
N GLY A 436 1.69 9.41 42.99
CA GLY A 436 1.19 9.48 44.36
C GLY A 436 2.32 9.05 45.28
N GLU A 437 2.97 10.00 45.96
CA GLU A 437 3.78 9.70 47.13
C GLU A 437 2.90 9.00 48.16
N TYR A 438 3.16 7.71 48.40
CA TYR A 438 2.70 7.05 49.61
C TYR A 438 3.60 7.52 50.75
N ASP A 439 3.14 8.58 51.43
CA ASP A 439 3.73 9.05 52.68
C ASP A 439 3.39 8.05 53.81
N ASP A 440 4.34 7.17 54.12
CA ASP A 440 4.19 6.05 55.05
C ASP A 440 4.59 6.50 56.47
N SER A 441 3.91 7.56 56.95
CA SER A 441 4.22 8.29 58.18
C SER A 441 3.06 8.25 59.19
N ASP A 442 3.38 7.86 60.44
CA ASP A 442 2.57 7.91 61.67
C ASP A 442 1.26 7.10 61.78
N GLU A 443 1.31 6.02 62.59
CA GLU A 443 0.50 5.91 63.82
C GLU A 443 0.93 4.70 64.69
N SER A 444 1.68 4.93 65.78
CA SER A 444 1.90 3.92 66.84
C SER A 444 2.39 4.54 68.17
N ASP A 445 1.57 5.38 68.81
CA ASP A 445 1.85 5.84 70.18
C ASP A 445 0.62 5.76 71.09
N TRP A 446 0.41 4.57 71.69
CA TRP A 446 -0.62 4.33 72.70
C TRP A 446 0.01 4.26 74.10
N VAL A 447 0.25 5.42 74.71
CA VAL A 447 0.66 5.50 76.13
C VAL A 447 -0.57 5.41 77.04
N GLN A 448 -0.69 4.31 77.78
CA GLN A 448 -1.74 4.12 78.78
C GLN A 448 -1.50 5.00 80.02
N GLY A 449 -2.45 5.89 80.31
CA GLY A 449 -2.52 6.57 81.60
C GLY A 449 -2.96 5.62 82.71
N SER A 450 -2.11 5.39 83.71
CA SER A 450 -2.49 4.72 84.96
C SER A 450 -2.79 5.75 86.05
N CYS A 451 -3.92 5.60 86.74
CA CYS A 451 -4.26 6.42 87.89
C CYS A 451 -3.39 6.11 89.12
N LYS A 452 -2.83 7.14 89.75
CA LYS A 452 -2.75 7.27 91.21
C LYS A 452 -2.52 8.72 91.62
#